data_AF-F6XEM8-F1
#
_entry.id   AF-F6XEM8-F1
#
_cell.length_a   1.000
_cell.length_b   1.000
_cell.length_c   1.000
_cell.angle_alpha   90.00
_cell.angle_beta   90.00
_cell.angle_gamma   90.00
#
_symmetry.space_group_name_H-M   'P 1'
#
loop_
_entity.id
_entity.type
_entity.pdbx_description
1 polymer ?
#
loop_
_entity_poly.entity_id
_entity_poly.type
_entity_poly.pdbx_seq_one_letter_code
_entity_poly.pdbx_strand_id
1 'polypeptide(L)'
;MFVGITLSVSCCTFILMITSQTNPFVGHVSENQPIRTAFGSFIPFKKRKTVILSWRRPWGYAWKGHAEGHTVGECVLTYDRSRIQEAAAVIFHYTALDEETLPWKHFRKPSQYYVFWAMDNPAYMRNNENFHPNHFDRAFINWTMTYRLMSDVFYPFLNMEMAKNIFSRGSDFVEENLKHKEKLALWVVNDCE
;
A
#
# COMPACT_ATOMS: atom_id res chain seq x y z
N MET A 1 -8.24 12.84 -37.05
CA MET A 1 -7.29 13.50 -36.15
C MET A 1 -7.63 13.07 -34.72
N PHE A 2 -7.05 11.96 -34.27
CA PHE A 2 -7.17 11.47 -32.89
C PHE A 2 -5.74 11.34 -32.36
N VAL A 3 -5.39 12.18 -31.39
CA VAL A 3 -4.11 12.10 -30.69
C VAL A 3 -4.29 11.11 -29.55
N GLY A 4 -3.78 9.89 -29.74
CA GLY A 4 -3.72 8.87 -28.71
C GLY A 4 -2.68 9.25 -27.66
N ILE A 5 -3.14 9.57 -26.45
CA ILE A 5 -2.27 9.70 -25.28
C ILE A 5 -1.89 8.29 -24.84
N THR A 6 -0.65 7.91 -25.13
CA THR A 6 -0.02 6.70 -24.58
C THR A 6 0.27 6.93 -23.11
N LEU A 7 -0.68 6.53 -22.26
CA LEU A 7 -0.46 6.41 -20.82
C LEU A 7 0.55 5.28 -20.56
N SER A 8 1.75 5.67 -20.14
CA SER A 8 2.83 4.78 -19.69
C SER A 8 2.32 3.81 -18.62
N VAL A 9 2.32 2.53 -18.96
CA VAL A 9 1.81 1.39 -18.16
C VAL A 9 2.71 1.07 -16.95
N SER A 10 3.72 1.88 -16.63
CA SER A 10 4.72 1.52 -15.62
C SER A 10 4.33 1.79 -14.16
N CYS A 11 3.22 2.50 -13.88
CA CYS A 11 2.77 2.80 -12.51
C CYS A 11 1.58 1.95 -12.04
N CYS A 12 0.70 1.50 -12.95
CA CYS A 12 -0.46 0.69 -12.58
C CYS A 12 -0.07 -0.71 -12.04
N THR A 13 1.07 -1.25 -12.44
CA THR A 13 1.56 -2.56 -11.94
C THR A 13 2.13 -2.47 -10.51
N PHE A 14 2.42 -1.27 -10.01
CA PHE A 14 3.04 -1.09 -8.68
C PHE A 14 2.08 -1.22 -7.50
N ILE A 15 0.78 -1.08 -7.76
CA ILE A 15 -0.25 -1.25 -6.72
C ILE A 15 -0.59 -2.73 -6.50
N LEU A 16 -0.40 -3.57 -7.53
CA LEU A 16 -0.63 -5.01 -7.45
C LEU A 16 0.50 -5.78 -6.72
N MET A 17 1.67 -5.18 -6.49
CA MET A 17 2.81 -5.87 -5.87
C MET A 17 3.00 -5.63 -4.37
N ILE A 18 2.26 -4.70 -3.75
CA ILE A 18 2.33 -4.49 -2.28
C ILE A 18 1.66 -5.66 -1.52
N THR A 19 1.00 -6.59 -2.23
CA THR A 19 0.36 -7.78 -1.64
C THR A 19 0.97 -9.11 -2.07
N SER A 20 2.00 -9.14 -2.94
CA SER A 20 2.54 -10.40 -3.47
C SER A 20 3.71 -10.96 -2.64
N GLN A 21 3.44 -11.41 -1.41
CA GLN A 21 4.15 -12.58 -0.91
C GLN A 21 3.37 -13.84 -1.33
N THR A 22 4.00 -14.57 -2.27
CA THR A 22 3.71 -15.95 -2.73
C THR A 22 2.60 -16.17 -3.78
N ASN A 23 2.98 -16.14 -5.06
CA ASN A 23 2.60 -17.22 -6.00
C ASN A 23 3.48 -17.22 -7.28
N PRO A 24 3.86 -18.41 -7.79
CA PRO A 24 4.78 -18.59 -8.93
C PRO A 24 4.10 -18.57 -10.32
N PHE A 25 2.88 -18.05 -10.46
CA PHE A 25 2.20 -17.96 -11.75
C PHE A 25 2.28 -16.54 -12.31
N VAL A 26 3.46 -16.16 -12.76
CA VAL A 26 3.62 -15.08 -13.74
C VAL A 26 3.82 -15.76 -15.08
N GLY A 27 2.82 -15.69 -15.95
CA GLY A 27 3.02 -15.96 -17.37
C GLY A 27 4.17 -15.08 -17.87
N HIS A 28 5.15 -15.71 -18.51
CA HIS A 28 6.25 -15.02 -19.18
C HIS A 28 5.72 -13.88 -20.05
N VAL A 29 5.92 -12.64 -19.62
CA VAL A 29 5.93 -11.50 -20.54
C VAL A 29 7.38 -11.34 -20.97
N SER A 30 7.65 -11.64 -22.24
CA SER A 30 8.99 -11.64 -22.81
C SER A 30 9.62 -10.25 -22.76
N GLU A 31 10.72 -10.17 -22.01
CA GLU A 31 12.02 -9.66 -22.43
C GLU A 31 12.08 -8.28 -23.12
N ASN A 32 12.57 -7.31 -22.34
CA ASN A 32 13.49 -6.24 -22.70
C ASN A 32 13.85 -6.13 -24.20
N GLN A 33 13.26 -5.19 -24.92
CA GLN A 33 13.89 -4.66 -26.12
C GLN A 33 14.62 -3.35 -25.81
N PRO A 34 15.95 -3.28 -26.05
CA PRO A 34 16.71 -2.04 -25.91
C PRO A 34 16.33 -1.06 -27.02
N ILE A 35 16.19 0.23 -26.68
CA ILE A 35 16.03 1.31 -27.65
C ILE A 35 17.34 1.41 -28.45
N ARG A 36 17.31 1.07 -29.75
CA ARG A 36 18.42 1.30 -30.66
C ARG A 36 18.57 2.80 -30.93
N THR A 37 19.66 3.40 -30.45
CA THR A 37 20.13 4.69 -30.98
C THR A 37 20.75 4.48 -32.36
N ALA A 38 20.73 5.53 -33.19
CA ALA A 38 21.28 5.53 -34.57
C ALA A 38 22.77 5.14 -34.65
N PHE A 39 23.48 5.12 -33.52
CA PHE A 39 24.82 4.60 -33.35
C PHE A 39 24.77 3.43 -32.36
N GLY A 40 25.00 2.21 -32.84
CA GLY A 40 24.77 0.92 -32.16
C GLY A 40 25.58 0.64 -30.88
N SER A 41 25.55 1.53 -29.91
CA SER A 41 26.07 1.30 -28.55
C SER A 41 24.91 1.02 -27.59
N PHE A 42 25.02 -0.09 -26.86
CA PHE A 42 24.10 -0.45 -25.79
C PHE A 42 24.52 0.31 -24.52
N ILE A 43 23.79 1.37 -24.16
CA ILE A 43 23.93 1.99 -22.84
C ILE A 43 23.06 1.17 -21.87
N PRO A 44 23.63 0.51 -20.85
CA PRO A 44 22.82 -0.13 -19.82
C PRO A 44 22.04 0.97 -19.09
N PHE A 45 20.72 1.02 -19.27
CA PHE A 45 19.86 1.94 -18.52
C PHE A 45 19.83 1.46 -17.07
N LYS A 46 20.67 2.05 -16.23
CA LYS A 46 20.64 1.84 -14.78
C LYS A 46 19.35 2.47 -14.26
N LYS A 47 18.30 1.65 -14.15
CA LYS A 47 16.99 2.06 -13.63
C LYS A 47 17.20 2.63 -12.23
N ARG A 48 16.78 3.88 -12.01
CA ARG A 48 16.86 4.52 -10.69
C ARG A 48 15.73 3.95 -9.83
N LYS A 49 16.06 3.60 -8.59
CA LYS A 49 15.05 3.16 -7.62
C LYS A 49 14.09 4.31 -7.31
N THR A 50 12.80 4.03 -7.34
CA THR A 50 11.73 4.96 -6.98
C THR A 50 11.60 4.99 -5.45
N VAL A 51 11.63 6.19 -4.87
CA VAL A 51 11.53 6.36 -3.42
C VAL A 51 10.07 6.46 -3.00
N ILE A 52 9.68 5.64 -2.04
CA ILE A 52 8.38 5.71 -1.38
C ILE A 52 8.62 6.13 0.07
N LEU A 53 8.13 7.30 0.45
CA LEU A 53 8.24 7.81 1.81
C LEU A 53 7.02 7.38 2.62
N SER A 54 7.21 6.68 3.72
CA SER A 54 6.17 6.52 4.73
C SER A 54 6.37 7.59 5.79
N TRP A 55 5.37 8.47 5.97
CA TRP A 55 5.49 9.65 6.82
C TRP A 55 5.84 9.31 8.28
N ARG A 56 5.29 8.20 8.76
CA ARG A 56 5.52 7.61 10.06
C ARG A 56 5.21 6.11 9.96
N ARG A 57 5.82 5.32 10.83
CA ARG A 57 5.38 3.94 11.02
C ARG A 57 3.93 3.87 11.50
N PRO A 58 3.17 2.81 11.16
CA PRO A 58 1.80 2.64 11.63
C PRO A 58 1.71 2.74 13.15
N TRP A 59 0.80 3.60 13.64
CA TRP A 59 0.64 3.91 15.07
C TRP A 59 1.93 4.38 15.79
N GLY A 60 2.96 4.78 15.06
CA GLY A 60 4.26 5.18 15.63
C GLY A 60 5.13 4.03 16.13
N TYR A 61 4.68 2.77 16.02
CA TYR A 61 5.42 1.62 16.54
C TYR A 61 6.58 1.22 15.61
N ALA A 62 7.80 1.13 16.18
CA ALA A 62 9.03 0.82 15.45
C ALA A 62 8.98 -0.51 14.67
N TRP A 63 8.25 -1.50 15.21
CA TRP A 63 8.13 -2.84 14.64
C TRP A 63 6.97 -3.01 13.65
N LYS A 64 6.10 -2.00 13.49
CA LYS A 64 5.03 -2.06 12.48
C LYS A 64 5.51 -1.50 11.14
N GLY A 65 5.00 -2.09 10.06
CA GLY A 65 5.40 -1.80 8.68
C GLY A 65 6.71 -2.49 8.27
N HIS A 66 7.16 -2.24 7.03
CA HIS A 66 8.42 -2.80 6.55
C HIS A 66 9.64 -2.09 7.17
N ALA A 67 10.81 -2.71 7.08
CA ALA A 67 12.07 -2.10 7.53
C ALA A 67 12.45 -0.88 6.66
N GLU A 68 13.26 0.02 7.22
CA GLU A 68 13.89 1.09 6.43
C GLU A 68 14.70 0.48 5.27
N GLY A 69 14.59 1.07 4.08
CA GLY A 69 15.29 0.57 2.91
C GLY A 69 14.70 -0.70 2.31
N HIS A 70 13.55 -1.18 2.81
CA HIS A 70 12.87 -2.35 2.21
C HIS A 70 12.57 -2.10 0.73
N THR A 71 12.90 -3.08 -0.11
CA THR A 71 12.76 -2.98 -1.56
C THR A 71 11.72 -3.94 -2.11
N VAL A 72 10.84 -3.44 -2.96
CA VAL A 72 9.90 -4.24 -3.75
C VAL A 72 10.04 -3.81 -5.19
N GLY A 73 10.58 -4.71 -6.03
CA GLY A 73 10.99 -4.36 -7.40
C GLY A 73 11.95 -3.17 -7.41
N GLU A 74 11.58 -2.13 -8.16
CA GLU A 74 12.37 -0.89 -8.28
C GLU A 74 12.05 0.15 -7.20
N CYS A 75 11.18 -0.15 -6.24
CA CYS A 75 10.85 0.77 -5.16
C CYS A 75 11.72 0.53 -3.93
N VAL A 76 12.02 1.61 -3.21
CA VAL A 76 12.64 1.59 -1.89
C VAL A 76 11.78 2.37 -0.91
N LEU A 77 11.40 1.72 0.19
CA LEU A 77 10.70 2.35 1.29
C LEU A 77 11.69 3.13 2.16
N THR A 78 11.29 4.32 2.58
CA THR A 78 12.04 5.11 3.57
C THR A 78 11.08 5.78 4.55
N TYR A 79 11.54 6.00 5.77
CA TYR A 79 10.91 6.82 6.80
C TYR A 79 11.64 8.16 7.00
N ASP A 80 12.72 8.40 6.25
CA ASP A 80 13.48 9.65 6.27
C ASP A 80 12.71 10.77 5.54
N ARG A 81 12.07 11.64 6.34
CA ARG A 81 11.27 12.76 5.87
C ARG A 81 12.09 13.80 5.08
N SER A 82 13.42 13.84 5.24
CA SER A 82 14.28 14.73 4.44
C SER A 82 14.22 14.40 2.95
N ARG A 83 13.86 13.16 2.60
CA ARG A 83 13.75 12.64 1.23
C ARG A 83 12.40 12.92 0.58
N ILE A 84 11.51 13.68 1.23
CA ILE A 84 10.19 14.03 0.66
C ILE A 84 10.28 14.64 -0.73
N GLN A 85 11.36 15.40 -1.02
CA GLN A 85 11.50 16.03 -2.33
C GLN A 85 11.73 15.04 -3.48
N GLU A 86 12.37 13.90 -3.22
CA GLU A 86 12.65 12.87 -4.24
C GLU A 86 11.62 11.74 -4.25
N ALA A 87 10.82 11.61 -3.19
CA ALA A 87 9.79 10.59 -3.08
C ALA A 87 8.73 10.73 -4.17
N ALA A 88 8.44 9.64 -4.89
CA ALA A 88 7.35 9.60 -5.87
C ALA A 88 5.97 9.51 -5.20
N ALA A 89 5.91 8.90 -4.02
CA ALA A 89 4.71 8.85 -3.20
C ALA A 89 5.04 9.05 -1.72
N VAL A 90 4.11 9.67 -0.99
CA VAL A 90 4.13 9.79 0.47
C VAL A 90 2.92 9.07 1.03
N ILE A 91 3.17 8.05 1.85
CA ILE A 91 2.15 7.23 2.50
C ILE A 91 1.93 7.75 3.90
N PHE A 92 0.68 8.09 4.20
CA PHE A 92 0.23 8.52 5.52
C PHE A 92 -0.66 7.45 6.11
N HIS A 93 -0.14 6.73 7.11
CA HIS A 93 -1.02 5.99 8.02
C HIS A 93 -1.98 6.99 8.68
N TYR A 94 -3.26 6.65 8.84
CA TYR A 94 -4.26 7.61 9.32
C TYR A 94 -3.89 8.25 10.67
N THR A 95 -3.27 7.49 11.58
CA THR A 95 -2.78 8.02 12.86
C THR A 95 -1.63 9.02 12.72
N ALA A 96 -0.97 9.07 11.57
CA ALA A 96 0.13 10.01 11.30
C ALA A 96 -0.37 11.32 10.67
N LEU A 97 -1.67 11.42 10.37
CA LEU A 97 -2.26 12.61 9.80
C LEU A 97 -2.56 13.67 10.88
N ASP A 98 -3.04 13.25 12.05
CA ASP A 98 -3.47 14.16 13.13
C ASP A 98 -2.32 14.68 14.02
N GLU A 99 -1.14 14.08 13.94
CA GLU A 99 0.02 14.45 14.78
C GLU A 99 1.03 15.34 14.03
N GLU A 100 1.49 16.42 14.68
CA GLU A 100 2.61 17.33 14.36
C GLU A 100 2.82 17.78 12.89
N THR A 101 2.97 19.10 12.69
CA THR A 101 3.52 19.81 11.51
C THR A 101 3.86 18.96 10.29
N LEU A 102 2.84 18.36 9.66
CA LEU A 102 2.94 17.92 8.29
C LEU A 102 3.43 19.13 7.47
N PRO A 103 4.33 18.97 6.49
CA PRO A 103 4.96 20.08 5.77
C PRO A 103 4.01 20.69 4.75
N TRP A 104 2.72 20.84 5.10
CA TRP A 104 1.66 21.42 4.26
C TRP A 104 2.05 22.79 3.71
N LYS A 105 2.97 23.51 4.37
CA LYS A 105 3.49 24.82 3.94
C LYS A 105 4.73 24.77 3.05
N HIS A 106 5.43 23.63 2.89
CA HIS A 106 6.81 23.67 2.39
C HIS A 106 7.08 22.88 1.12
N PHE A 107 6.34 21.81 0.77
CA PHE A 107 6.59 21.13 -0.50
C PHE A 107 5.52 20.12 -0.92
N ARG A 108 5.05 20.20 -2.18
CA ARG A 108 4.38 19.10 -2.89
C ARG A 108 4.69 19.22 -4.38
N LYS A 109 5.41 18.24 -4.93
CA LYS A 109 5.60 18.17 -6.39
C LYS A 109 4.27 17.81 -7.07
N PRO A 110 3.93 18.41 -8.22
CA PRO A 110 2.75 18.00 -8.98
C PRO A 110 2.71 16.51 -9.34
N SER A 111 3.88 15.87 -9.46
CA SER A 111 4.03 14.45 -9.78
C SER A 111 4.01 13.52 -8.56
N GLN A 112 3.88 14.04 -7.34
CA GLN A 112 3.96 13.25 -6.11
C GLN A 112 2.58 12.84 -5.62
N TYR A 113 2.41 11.55 -5.35
CA TYR A 113 1.15 11.00 -4.85
C TYR A 113 1.11 10.98 -3.33
N TYR A 114 0.08 11.56 -2.74
CA TYR A 114 -0.16 11.52 -1.31
C TYR A 114 -1.22 10.46 -1.05
N VAL A 115 -0.84 9.42 -0.31
CA VAL A 115 -1.63 8.19 -0.17
C VAL A 115 -2.15 8.10 1.26
N PHE A 116 -3.47 8.07 1.41
CA PHE A 116 -4.13 7.79 2.68
C PHE A 116 -4.13 6.29 2.94
N TRP A 117 -3.55 5.87 4.05
CA TRP A 117 -3.51 4.48 4.46
C TRP A 117 -4.31 4.24 5.73
N ALA A 118 -5.31 3.37 5.63
CA ALA A 118 -6.04 2.86 6.78
C ALA A 118 -6.34 1.38 6.60
N MET A 119 -6.14 0.62 7.67
CA MET A 119 -6.68 -0.71 7.79
C MET A 119 -7.95 -0.71 8.63
N ASP A 120 -8.08 0.15 9.63
CA ASP A 120 -9.23 0.12 10.51
C ASP A 120 -10.51 0.60 9.84
N ASN A 121 -11.64 0.14 10.38
CA ASN A 121 -12.93 0.53 9.86
C ASN A 121 -13.19 2.04 10.15
N PRO A 122 -13.94 2.75 9.29
CA PRO A 122 -14.19 4.18 9.48
C PRO A 122 -14.91 4.55 10.77
N ALA A 123 -15.75 3.66 11.31
CA ALA A 123 -16.47 3.91 12.55
C ALA A 123 -15.55 3.85 13.76
N TYR A 124 -14.62 2.90 13.81
CA TYR A 124 -13.57 2.77 14.81
C TYR A 124 -12.66 3.99 14.77
N MET A 125 -12.16 4.35 13.59
CA MET A 125 -11.31 5.52 13.43
C MET A 125 -12.00 6.79 13.94
N ARG A 126 -13.29 6.97 13.62
CA ARG A 126 -14.05 8.17 14.04
C ARG A 126 -14.39 8.17 15.52
N ASN A 127 -14.81 7.04 16.09
CA ASN A 127 -15.42 6.99 17.42
C ASN A 127 -14.44 6.60 18.53
N ASN A 128 -13.44 5.77 18.22
CA ASN A 128 -12.47 5.28 19.20
C ASN A 128 -11.17 6.09 19.14
N GLU A 129 -10.69 6.38 17.95
CA GLU A 129 -9.45 7.13 17.73
C GLU A 129 -9.68 8.65 17.60
N ASN A 130 -10.94 9.10 17.65
CA ASN A 130 -11.34 10.50 17.44
C ASN A 130 -10.76 11.13 16.16
N PHE A 131 -10.52 10.32 15.12
CA PHE A 131 -9.91 10.79 13.90
C PHE A 131 -10.89 11.63 13.07
N HIS A 132 -10.53 12.89 12.84
CA HIS A 132 -11.28 13.82 12.01
C HIS A 132 -10.45 14.27 10.81
N PRO A 133 -10.72 13.77 9.59
CA PRO A 133 -9.92 14.11 8.41
C PRO A 133 -10.18 15.52 7.86
N ASN A 134 -10.87 16.38 8.61
CA ASN A 134 -11.34 17.69 8.16
C ASN A 134 -10.19 18.62 7.75
N HIS A 135 -8.99 18.41 8.30
CA HIS A 135 -7.78 19.15 7.95
C HIS A 135 -7.09 18.66 6.67
N PHE A 136 -7.52 17.53 6.10
CA PHE A 136 -6.98 16.91 4.88
C PHE A 136 -7.94 17.04 3.69
N ASP A 137 -8.83 18.03 3.75
CA ASP A 137 -9.75 18.39 2.67
C ASP A 137 -9.01 18.97 1.45
N ARG A 138 -9.74 19.23 0.35
CA ARG A 138 -9.24 19.95 -0.86
C ARG A 138 -8.11 19.24 -1.64
N ALA A 139 -8.26 17.94 -1.89
CA ALA A 139 -7.36 17.16 -2.75
C ALA A 139 -5.91 17.04 -2.21
N PHE A 140 -5.73 17.14 -0.88
CA PHE A 140 -4.47 16.79 -0.24
C PHE A 140 -4.09 15.33 -0.53
N ILE A 141 -5.02 14.41 -0.30
CA ILE A 141 -4.89 12.99 -0.65
C ILE A 141 -5.21 12.79 -2.13
N ASN A 142 -4.33 12.09 -2.85
CA ASN A 142 -4.58 11.62 -4.21
C ASN A 142 -5.20 10.23 -4.21
N TRP A 143 -4.62 9.32 -3.43
CA TRP A 143 -4.93 7.90 -3.47
C TRP A 143 -5.30 7.36 -2.10
N THR A 144 -6.12 6.33 -2.10
CA THR A 144 -6.50 5.55 -0.93
C THR A 144 -5.82 4.19 -0.96
N MET A 145 -5.31 3.76 0.19
CA MET A 145 -4.73 2.44 0.42
C MET A 145 -5.45 1.77 1.58
N THR A 146 -6.41 0.89 1.27
CA THR A 146 -7.30 0.30 2.29
C THR A 146 -7.69 -1.14 1.95
N TYR A 147 -8.39 -1.80 2.88
CA TYR A 147 -8.99 -3.11 2.66
C TYR A 147 -10.20 -3.09 1.72
N ARG A 148 -10.69 -1.91 1.28
CA ARG A 148 -11.82 -1.83 0.35
C ARG A 148 -11.36 -2.18 -1.05
N LEU A 149 -12.09 -3.04 -1.75
CA LEU A 149 -11.77 -3.43 -3.15
C LEU A 149 -11.72 -2.26 -4.13
N MET A 150 -12.37 -1.14 -3.81
CA MET A 150 -12.42 0.06 -4.64
C MET A 150 -11.41 1.14 -4.23
N SER A 151 -10.49 0.88 -3.29
CA SER A 151 -9.40 1.84 -3.06
C SER A 151 -8.39 1.81 -4.20
N ASP A 152 -7.74 2.94 -4.44
CA ASP A 152 -6.73 3.07 -5.51
C ASP A 152 -5.64 2.00 -5.35
N VAL A 153 -5.23 1.76 -4.10
CA VAL A 153 -4.34 0.69 -3.67
C VAL A 153 -5.10 -0.29 -2.80
N PHE A 154 -5.21 -1.55 -3.22
CA PHE A 154 -5.82 -2.60 -2.40
C PHE A 154 -4.82 -3.12 -1.36
N TYR A 155 -5.15 -2.99 -0.07
CA TYR A 155 -4.34 -3.44 1.05
C TYR A 155 -5.19 -4.32 1.99
N PRO A 156 -5.22 -5.64 1.77
CA PRO A 156 -6.04 -6.55 2.55
C PRO A 156 -5.49 -6.75 3.96
N PHE A 157 -6.40 -7.04 4.91
CA PHE A 157 -6.04 -7.44 6.26
C PHE A 157 -5.30 -8.78 6.33
N LEU A 158 -5.68 -9.71 5.45
CA LEU A 158 -5.09 -11.04 5.38
C LEU A 158 -4.08 -11.07 4.24
N ASN A 159 -2.84 -11.46 4.56
CA ASN A 159 -1.91 -11.88 3.51
C ASN A 159 -2.41 -13.20 2.88
N MET A 160 -1.93 -13.49 1.67
CA MET A 160 -2.42 -14.63 0.90
C MET A 160 -2.15 -15.98 1.56
N GLU A 161 -1.04 -16.12 2.30
CA GLU A 161 -0.68 -17.35 3.01
C GLU A 161 -1.63 -17.62 4.18
N MET A 162 -1.92 -16.60 4.99
CA MET A 162 -2.93 -16.66 6.05
C MET A 162 -4.32 -16.92 5.47
N ALA A 163 -4.68 -16.23 4.39
CA ALA A 163 -5.96 -16.45 3.71
C ALA A 163 -6.08 -17.91 3.23
N LYS A 164 -5.05 -18.47 2.59
CA LYS A 164 -5.03 -19.88 2.20
C LYS A 164 -5.27 -20.81 3.39
N ASN A 165 -4.57 -20.60 4.51
CA ASN A 165 -4.71 -21.43 5.71
C ASN A 165 -6.08 -21.29 6.41
N ILE A 166 -6.72 -20.13 6.33
CA ILE A 166 -8.05 -19.89 6.91
C ILE A 166 -9.13 -20.49 6.01
N PHE A 167 -9.09 -20.18 4.70
CA PHE A 167 -10.10 -20.60 3.74
C PHE A 167 -9.93 -22.05 3.27
N SER A 168 -8.80 -22.71 3.57
CA SER A 168 -8.66 -24.16 3.39
C SER A 168 -9.42 -24.98 4.43
N ARG A 169 -9.93 -24.35 5.50
CA ARG A 169 -10.70 -25.03 6.54
C ARG A 169 -12.11 -25.32 6.00
N GLY A 170 -12.47 -26.60 5.94
CA GLY A 170 -13.78 -27.05 5.50
C GLY A 170 -14.85 -26.99 6.59
N SER A 171 -16.06 -27.44 6.25
CA SER A 171 -17.19 -27.58 7.18
C SER A 171 -16.82 -28.40 8.41
N ASP A 172 -16.05 -29.46 8.25
CA ASP A 172 -15.67 -30.38 9.33
C ASP A 172 -14.91 -29.67 10.46
N PHE A 173 -14.03 -28.71 10.10
CA PHE A 173 -13.32 -27.89 11.09
C PHE A 173 -14.30 -27.03 11.88
N VAL A 174 -15.28 -26.42 11.21
CA VAL A 174 -16.29 -25.59 11.87
C VAL A 174 -17.16 -26.45 12.77
N GLU A 175 -17.68 -27.56 12.27
CA GLU A 175 -18.54 -28.50 13.01
C GLU A 175 -17.84 -29.05 14.26
N GLU A 176 -16.55 -29.40 14.17
CA GLU A 176 -15.75 -29.83 15.31
C GLU A 176 -15.63 -28.74 16.39
N ASN A 177 -15.49 -27.48 16.00
CA ASN A 177 -15.42 -26.37 16.94
C ASN A 177 -16.79 -26.03 17.56
N LEU A 178 -17.87 -26.28 16.83
CA LEU A 178 -19.24 -26.00 17.28
C LEU A 178 -19.83 -27.12 18.15
N LYS A 179 -19.39 -28.38 18.02
CA LYS A 179 -20.00 -29.54 18.72
C LYS A 179 -20.05 -29.42 20.25
N HIS A 180 -19.18 -28.59 20.84
CA HIS A 180 -19.11 -28.37 22.28
C HIS A 180 -19.68 -27.00 22.73
N LYS A 181 -20.32 -26.24 21.82
CA LYS A 181 -20.84 -24.90 22.10
C LYS A 181 -22.35 -24.95 22.22
N GLU A 182 -22.88 -24.68 23.42
CA GLU A 182 -24.33 -24.64 23.67
C GLU A 182 -24.99 -23.32 23.21
N LYS A 183 -24.19 -22.27 23.05
CA LYS A 183 -24.63 -20.95 22.56
C LYS A 183 -23.71 -20.50 21.45
N LEU A 184 -24.32 -20.03 20.36
CA LEU A 184 -23.60 -19.58 19.17
C LEU A 184 -23.66 -18.06 19.05
N ALA A 185 -22.49 -17.44 18.91
CA ALA A 185 -22.34 -16.05 18.53
C ALA A 185 -21.23 -15.95 17.49
N LEU A 186 -21.49 -15.23 16.40
CA LEU A 186 -20.45 -14.87 15.43
C LEU A 186 -19.87 -13.54 15.86
N TRP A 187 -18.58 -13.53 16.19
CA TRP A 187 -17.85 -12.31 16.48
C TRP A 187 -16.65 -12.21 15.53
N VAL A 188 -16.67 -11.19 14.69
CA VAL A 188 -15.56 -10.87 13.78
C VAL A 188 -14.80 -9.72 14.41
N VAL A 189 -13.58 -10.00 14.86
CA VAL A 189 -12.72 -9.04 15.56
C VAL A 189 -11.29 -9.14 15.02
N ASN A 190 -10.62 -7.99 14.95
CA ASN A 190 -9.25 -7.85 14.45
C ASN A 190 -8.22 -7.57 15.56
N ASP A 191 -8.69 -7.32 16.79
CA ASP A 191 -7.89 -7.09 17.98
C ASP A 191 -8.42 -7.97 19.12
N CYS A 192 -7.66 -8.98 19.53
CA CYS A 192 -8.11 -10.06 20.42
C CYS A 192 -7.46 -9.99 21.81
N GLU A 193 -6.85 -8.86 22.18
CA GLU A 193 -6.29 -8.63 23.53
C GLU A 193 -7.37 -8.25 24.57
#